data_AF-A0A2E9WSU4-F1
#
_entry.id   AF-A0A2E9WSU4-F1
#
_cell.length_a   1.000
_cell.length_b   1.000
_cell.length_c   1.000
_cell.angle_alpha   90.00
_cell.angle_beta   90.00
_cell.angle_gamma   90.00
#
_symmetry.space_group_name_H-M   'P 1'
#
loop_
_entity.id
_entity.type
_entity.pdbx_description
1 polymer ?
#
loop_
_entity_poly.entity_id
_entity_poly.type
_entity_poly.pdbx_seq_one_letter_code
_entity_poly.pdbx_strand_id
1 'polypeptide(L)'
;MTDITSNVNALISDIIADYGTRSKSSDPSLADHIAKMENEFAEKITYTVGKKYIRIVNGSGGVWGFIVNTTTDKKFNLGDILMAAGWKTPARNLSRGNIIDGDYSISWTGPGYLR
;
A
#
# COMPACT_ATOMS: atom_id res chain seq x y z
N MET A 1 -19.14 12.24 -3.54
CA MET A 1 -17.86 12.01 -4.25
C MET A 1 -16.97 11.29 -3.25
N THR A 2 -16.71 10.00 -3.44
CA THR A 2 -15.91 9.21 -2.50
C THR A 2 -14.53 9.84 -2.38
N ASP A 3 -14.14 10.22 -1.17
CA ASP A 3 -12.82 10.75 -0.91
C ASP A 3 -11.81 9.60 -1.05
N ILE A 4 -11.06 9.59 -2.14
CA ILE A 4 -10.07 8.55 -2.45
C ILE A 4 -9.06 8.38 -1.31
N THR A 5 -8.82 9.41 -0.50
CA THR A 5 -7.92 9.30 0.66
C THR A 5 -8.48 8.37 1.75
N SER A 6 -9.80 8.27 1.88
CA SER A 6 -10.44 7.29 2.77
C SER A 6 -10.19 5.85 2.30
N ASN A 7 -10.28 5.60 0.98
CA ASN A 7 -9.92 4.31 0.40
C ASN A 7 -8.41 4.01 0.56
N VAL A 8 -7.54 5.02 0.45
CA VAL A 8 -6.10 4.85 0.69
C VAL A 8 -5.82 4.51 2.16
N ASN A 9 -6.51 5.14 3.10
CA ASN A 9 -6.38 4.80 4.52
C ASN A 9 -6.84 3.37 4.81
N ALA A 10 -7.93 2.92 4.18
CA ALA A 10 -8.38 1.53 4.26
C ALA A 10 -7.31 0.57 3.72
N LEU A 11 -6.73 0.86 2.55
CA LEU A 11 -5.63 0.09 2.00
C LEU A 11 -4.41 0.03 2.95
N ILE A 12 -4.06 1.15 3.59
CA ILE A 12 -2.96 1.18 4.56
C ILE A 12 -3.29 0.31 5.78
N SER A 13 -4.53 0.34 6.26
CA SER A 13 -5.00 -0.54 7.33
C SER A 13 -4.84 -2.02 6.95
N ASP A 14 -5.18 -2.38 5.73
CA ASP A 14 -5.04 -3.75 5.24
C ASP A 14 -3.56 -4.17 5.13
N ILE A 15 -2.69 -3.26 4.69
CA ILE A 15 -1.23 -3.48 4.66
C ILE A 15 -0.67 -3.71 6.07
N ILE A 16 -1.10 -2.91 7.06
CA ILE A 16 -0.69 -3.06 8.47
C ILE A 16 -1.19 -4.40 9.02
N ALA A 17 -2.44 -4.76 8.72
CA ALA A 17 -3.01 -6.04 9.16
C ALA A 17 -2.22 -7.22 8.58
N ASP A 18 -1.88 -7.21 7.28
CA ASP A 18 -1.06 -8.27 6.68
C ASP A 18 0.32 -8.35 7.35
N TYR A 19 0.99 -7.21 7.60
CA TYR A 19 2.26 -7.20 8.34
C TYR A 19 2.14 -7.89 9.71
N GLY A 20 1.11 -7.53 10.49
CA GLY A 20 0.81 -8.13 11.80
C GLY A 20 0.55 -9.64 11.74
N THR A 21 0.07 -10.16 10.62
CA THR A 21 -0.03 -11.63 10.45
C THR A 21 1.31 -12.31 10.20
N ARG A 22 2.28 -11.60 9.61
CA ARG A 22 3.61 -12.11 9.24
C ARG A 22 4.66 -11.96 10.33
N SER A 23 4.46 -11.04 11.28
CA SER A 23 5.35 -10.75 12.42
C SER A 23 5.18 -11.68 13.62
N LYS A 24 4.23 -12.63 13.58
CA LYS A 24 3.89 -13.48 14.73
C LYS A 24 5.00 -14.49 15.08
N SER A 25 5.18 -14.70 16.39
CA SER A 25 5.99 -15.78 16.96
C SER A 25 5.21 -16.48 18.09
N SER A 26 5.46 -17.77 18.29
CA SER A 26 4.93 -18.53 19.43
C SER A 26 5.77 -18.39 20.70
N ASP A 27 6.95 -17.77 20.62
CA ASP A 27 7.83 -17.53 21.76
C ASP A 27 7.35 -16.29 22.55
N PRO A 28 6.87 -16.46 23.81
CA PRO A 28 6.37 -15.35 24.61
C PRO A 28 7.42 -14.29 24.91
N SER A 29 8.71 -14.64 24.92
CA SER A 29 9.80 -13.68 25.16
C SER A 29 9.95 -12.63 24.06
N LEU A 30 9.35 -12.87 22.89
CA LEU A 30 9.38 -11.96 21.75
C LEU A 30 8.14 -11.07 21.64
N ALA A 31 7.14 -11.23 22.50
CA ALA A 31 5.85 -10.52 22.38
C ALA A 31 6.02 -8.99 22.35
N ASP A 32 6.79 -8.42 23.27
CA ASP A 32 7.04 -6.98 23.33
C ASP A 32 7.85 -6.48 22.11
N HIS A 33 8.80 -7.29 21.63
CA HIS A 33 9.58 -6.96 20.46
C HIS A 33 8.72 -6.93 19.19
N ILE A 34 7.83 -7.92 19.03
CA ILE A 34 6.88 -8.01 17.92
C ILE A 34 5.91 -6.84 17.95
N ALA A 35 5.30 -6.55 19.11
CA ALA A 35 4.39 -5.42 19.26
C ALA A 35 5.08 -4.08 18.92
N LYS A 36 6.35 -3.92 19.33
CA LYS A 36 7.15 -2.76 18.94
C LYS A 36 7.36 -2.67 17.43
N MET A 37 7.71 -3.77 16.77
CA MET A 37 7.90 -3.82 15.32
C MET A 37 6.61 -3.49 14.55
N GLU A 38 5.46 -4.01 15.01
CA GLU A 38 4.15 -3.71 14.42
C GLU A 38 3.76 -2.24 14.57
N ASN A 39 3.94 -1.66 15.76
CA ASN A 39 3.68 -0.25 16.00
C ASN A 39 4.61 0.64 15.16
N GLU A 40 5.90 0.32 15.12
CA GLU A 40 6.85 1.07 14.30
C GLU A 40 6.49 1.00 12.82
N PHE A 41 6.05 -0.16 12.31
CA PHE A 41 5.61 -0.29 10.92
C PHE A 41 4.38 0.57 10.64
N ALA A 42 3.37 0.51 11.52
CA ALA A 42 2.13 1.26 11.40
C ALA A 42 2.36 2.79 11.44
N GLU A 43 3.26 3.27 12.29
CA GLU A 43 3.63 4.69 12.36
C GLU A 43 4.40 5.17 11.13
N LYS A 44 5.20 4.29 10.54
CA LYS A 44 6.14 4.61 9.45
C LYS A 44 5.51 4.51 8.07
N ILE A 45 4.50 3.67 7.87
CA ILE A 45 3.80 3.58 6.59
C ILE A 45 2.93 4.83 6.37
N THR A 46 3.14 5.51 5.25
CA THR A 46 2.46 6.78 4.97
C THR A 46 2.28 6.99 3.47
N TYR A 47 1.63 8.08 3.09
CA TYR A 47 1.43 8.43 1.68
C TYR A 47 1.60 9.92 1.40
N THR A 48 1.92 10.22 0.15
CA THR A 48 1.97 11.58 -0.38
C THR A 48 1.00 11.72 -1.55
N VAL A 49 0.15 12.73 -1.52
CA VAL A 49 -0.85 12.99 -2.56
C VAL A 49 -0.22 13.81 -3.69
N GLY A 50 -0.20 13.24 -4.90
CA GLY A 50 0.19 13.94 -6.12
C GLY A 50 -0.99 14.09 -7.08
N LYS A 51 -0.83 14.94 -8.10
CA LYS A 51 -1.88 15.23 -9.10
C LYS A 51 -2.38 13.99 -9.85
N LYS A 52 -1.45 13.09 -10.20
CA LYS A 52 -1.76 11.89 -10.99
C LYS A 52 -1.74 10.61 -10.16
N TYR A 53 -0.93 10.58 -9.12
CA TYR A 53 -0.79 9.42 -8.26
C TYR A 53 -0.71 9.83 -6.81
N ILE A 54 -1.29 9.00 -5.94
CA ILE A 54 -0.95 8.97 -4.52
C ILE A 54 0.14 7.91 -4.36
N ARG A 55 1.25 8.25 -3.73
CA ARG A 55 2.37 7.34 -3.51
C ARG A 55 2.35 6.86 -2.07
N ILE A 56 2.42 5.55 -1.86
CA ILE A 56 2.52 4.93 -0.54
C ILE A 56 3.98 4.57 -0.29
N VAL A 57 4.52 4.97 0.85
CA VAL A 57 5.92 4.77 1.26
C VAL A 57 5.91 3.85 2.47
N ASN A 58 6.70 2.76 2.41
CA ASN A 58 7.02 2.02 3.62
C ASN A 58 8.07 2.85 4.36
N GLY A 59 7.87 3.21 5.63
CA GLY A 59 8.80 4.14 6.29
C GLY A 59 10.17 3.55 6.63
N SER A 60 10.53 2.42 6.02
CA SER A 60 11.91 1.93 5.83
C SER A 60 12.60 2.59 4.62
N GLY A 61 11.96 3.55 3.94
CA GLY A 61 12.55 4.33 2.85
C GLY A 61 12.25 3.81 1.45
N GLY A 62 11.41 2.77 1.33
CA GLY A 62 10.95 2.21 0.05
C GLY A 62 9.56 2.68 -0.34
N VAL A 63 9.22 2.57 -1.63
CA VAL A 63 7.84 2.79 -2.11
C VAL A 63 7.11 1.47 -2.10
N TRP A 64 5.98 1.40 -1.39
CA TRP A 64 5.09 0.24 -1.47
C TRP A 64 4.45 0.19 -2.85
N GLY A 65 3.77 1.27 -3.26
CA GLY A 65 3.08 1.34 -4.54
C GLY A 65 2.49 2.71 -4.81
N PHE A 66 1.72 2.81 -5.89
CA PHE A 66 1.03 4.02 -6.30
C PHE A 66 -0.44 3.74 -6.54
N ILE A 67 -1.28 4.71 -6.22
CA ILE A 67 -2.71 4.71 -6.52
C ILE A 67 -2.98 5.76 -7.57
N VAL A 68 -3.70 5.42 -8.63
CA VAL A 68 -4.10 6.39 -9.65
C VAL A 68 -5.10 7.39 -9.05
N ASN A 69 -4.77 8.67 -9.12
CA ASN A 69 -5.50 9.79 -8.52
C ASN A 69 -6.14 10.71 -9.57
N THR A 70 -6.45 10.18 -10.74
CA THR A 70 -7.07 10.97 -11.82
C THR A 70 -7.99 10.10 -12.64
N THR A 71 -9.06 10.69 -13.15
CA THR A 71 -10.01 10.07 -14.09
C THR A 71 -9.60 10.23 -15.55
N THR A 72 -8.50 10.96 -15.81
CA THR A 72 -8.04 11.31 -17.17
C THR A 72 -6.86 10.46 -17.65
N ASP A 73 -6.50 9.42 -16.91
CA ASP A 73 -5.46 8.51 -17.36
C ASP A 73 -5.95 7.67 -18.54
N LYS A 74 -5.10 7.50 -19.55
CA LYS A 74 -5.45 6.80 -20.80
C LYS A 74 -5.54 5.28 -20.66
N LYS A 75 -4.97 4.71 -19.60
CA LYS A 75 -4.82 3.26 -19.42
C LYS A 75 -5.41 2.74 -18.12
N PHE A 76 -5.40 3.55 -17.07
CA PHE A 76 -5.79 3.13 -15.73
C PHE A 76 -6.96 3.95 -15.21
N ASN A 77 -7.73 3.36 -14.32
CA ASN A 77 -8.86 4.02 -13.68
C ASN A 77 -8.45 4.66 -12.36
N LEU A 78 -9.23 5.63 -11.90
CA LEU A 78 -9.11 6.18 -10.54
C LEU A 78 -9.15 5.03 -9.52
N GLY A 79 -8.22 5.01 -8.58
CA GLY A 79 -8.14 3.96 -7.56
C GLY A 79 -7.30 2.74 -7.95
N ASP A 80 -6.85 2.62 -9.21
CA ASP A 80 -6.00 1.50 -9.61
C ASP A 80 -4.69 1.48 -8.83
N ILE A 81 -4.34 0.31 -8.31
CA ILE A 81 -3.08 0.04 -7.62
C ILE A 81 -2.02 -0.28 -8.67
N LEU A 82 -0.89 0.42 -8.64
CA LEU A 82 0.26 0.21 -9.51
C LEU A 82 1.50 -0.10 -8.68
N MET A 83 2.28 -1.07 -9.17
CA MET A 83 3.59 -1.41 -8.60
C MET A 83 4.58 -0.25 -8.77
N ALA A 84 5.49 -0.06 -7.82
CA ALA A 84 6.56 0.92 -7.96
C ALA A 84 7.60 0.47 -9.01
N ALA A 85 7.95 1.36 -9.95
CA ALA A 85 9.13 1.20 -10.83
C ALA A 85 10.32 2.06 -10.36
N GLY A 86 10.09 2.95 -9.39
CA GLY A 86 11.07 3.81 -8.77
C GLY A 86 10.40 4.75 -7.77
N TRP A 87 11.18 5.68 -7.21
CA TRP A 87 10.69 6.57 -6.14
C TRP A 87 9.53 7.47 -6.56
N LYS A 88 9.51 7.93 -7.83
CA LYS A 88 8.54 8.91 -8.33
C LYS A 88 7.53 8.34 -9.33
N THR A 89 7.75 7.12 -9.83
CA THR A 89 7.02 6.59 -10.99
C THR A 89 6.58 5.14 -10.77
N PRO A 90 5.31 4.81 -11.09
CA PRO A 90 4.84 3.43 -11.10
C PRO A 90 5.25 2.69 -12.38
N ALA A 91 5.27 1.36 -12.30
CA ALA A 91 5.22 0.49 -13.46
C ALA A 91 3.83 0.60 -14.10
N ARG A 92 3.80 0.93 -15.40
CA ARG A 92 2.55 1.14 -16.17
C ARG A 92 2.18 -0.06 -17.06
N ASN A 93 2.56 -1.27 -16.64
CA ASN A 93 2.28 -2.50 -17.37
C ASN A 93 0.84 -3.01 -17.14
N LEU A 94 0.37 -3.09 -15.90
CA LEU A 94 -0.97 -3.55 -15.52
C LEU A 94 -1.35 -2.94 -14.15
N SER A 95 -2.65 -2.89 -13.81
CA SER A 95 -3.10 -2.64 -12.43
C SER A 95 -2.91 -3.87 -11.55
N ARG A 96 -2.96 -3.70 -10.23
CA ARG A 96 -2.88 -4.77 -9.21
C ARG A 96 -4.15 -4.79 -8.36
N GLY A 97 -5.26 -4.48 -9.01
CA GLY A 97 -6.54 -4.26 -8.36
C GLY A 97 -6.89 -2.78 -8.20
N ASN A 98 -8.05 -2.52 -7.60
CA ASN A 98 -8.62 -1.18 -7.44
C ASN A 98 -9.19 -0.98 -6.02
N ILE A 99 -8.78 0.09 -5.35
CA ILE A 99 -9.16 0.35 -3.94
C ILE A 99 -10.60 0.85 -3.76
N ILE A 100 -11.25 1.29 -4.84
CA ILE A 100 -12.64 1.73 -4.83
C ILE A 100 -13.56 0.52 -4.99
N ASP A 101 -13.18 -0.40 -5.88
CA ASP A 101 -13.94 -1.62 -6.14
C ASP A 101 -13.70 -2.71 -5.06
N GLY A 102 -12.59 -2.59 -4.31
CA GLY A 102 -12.20 -3.58 -3.29
C GLY A 102 -11.57 -4.85 -3.88
N ASP A 103 -11.43 -4.93 -5.20
CA ASP A 103 -10.82 -6.07 -5.89
C ASP A 103 -9.30 -5.90 -5.94
N TYR A 104 -8.62 -6.31 -4.86
CA TYR A 104 -7.16 -6.36 -4.81
C TYR A 104 -6.66 -7.41 -3.81
N SER A 105 -5.42 -7.86 -4.01
CA SER A 105 -4.71 -8.71 -3.07
C SER A 105 -3.68 -7.91 -2.28
N ILE A 106 -3.47 -8.24 -1.01
CA ILE A 106 -2.54 -7.53 -0.13
C ILE A 106 -1.28 -8.33 0.16
N SER A 107 -0.17 -7.60 0.19
CA SER A 107 1.11 -8.01 0.75
C SER A 107 1.80 -6.77 1.31
N TRP A 108 2.30 -6.85 2.54
CA TRP A 108 2.99 -5.73 3.20
C TRP A 108 4.25 -5.30 2.47
N THR A 109 4.85 -6.20 1.68
CA THR A 109 6.06 -5.94 0.90
C THR A 109 5.82 -5.15 -0.39
N GLY A 110 4.57 -5.00 -0.83
CA GLY A 110 4.21 -4.28 -2.05
C GLY A 110 3.02 -4.91 -2.80
N PRO A 111 2.47 -4.22 -3.81
CA PRO A 111 1.50 -4.79 -4.73
C PRO A 111 2.04 -6.07 -5.39
N GLY A 112 1.17 -7.05 -5.62
CA GLY A 112 1.55 -8.33 -6.20
C GLY A 112 2.27 -8.21 -7.55
N TYR A 113 3.08 -9.21 -7.90
CA TYR A 113 3.69 -9.32 -9.23
C TYR A 113 2.66 -9.74 -10.28
N LEU A 114 2.99 -9.55 -11.57
CA LEU A 114 2.20 -10.10 -12.66
C LEU A 114 2.19 -11.63 -12.53
N ARG A 115 1.01 -12.25 -12.59
CA ARG A 115 0.83 -13.69 -12.81
C ARG A 115 0.49 -13.93 -14.28
#